data_AF-C6W566-F1
#
_entry.id   AF-C6W566-F1
#
_cell.length_a   1.000
_cell.length_b   1.000
_cell.length_c   1.000
_cell.angle_alpha   90.00
_cell.angle_beta   90.00
_cell.angle_gamma   90.00
#
_symmetry.space_group_name_H-M   'P 1'
#
loop_
_entity.id
_entity.type
_entity.pdbx_description
1 polymer ?
#
loop_
_entity_poly.entity_id
_entity_poly.type
_entity_poly.pdbx_seq_one_letter_code
_entity_poly.pdbx_strand_id
1 'polypeptide(L)'
;MAKERKFDFAPLPLVPDTQEDEPVVTKAPATAEVADGAPTKVTFDCDFVLMENMKDYGYWEGLTQKDIIIESLKLYFQDKEIRPRPDKIRNRTKVGRKPKSTLV
;
A
#
# COMPACT_ATOMS: atom_id res chain seq x y z
N MET A 1 40.83 -21.17 24.52
CA MET A 1 41.06 -19.77 24.94
C MET A 1 39.99 -18.89 24.32
N ALA A 2 39.09 -18.36 25.13
CA ALA A 2 38.08 -17.38 24.71
C ALA A 2 38.63 -15.97 24.99
N LYS A 3 38.73 -15.11 23.97
CA LYS A 3 38.83 -13.66 24.16
C LYS A 3 38.02 -12.94 23.08
N GLU A 4 37.11 -12.15 23.59
CA GLU A 4 36.05 -11.34 22.98
C GLU A 4 36.56 -10.44 21.84
N ARG A 5 35.91 -10.52 20.67
CA ARG A 5 36.01 -9.49 19.63
C ARG A 5 34.93 -8.45 19.92
N LYS A 6 35.33 -7.32 20.50
CA LYS A 6 34.46 -6.14 20.64
C LYS A 6 34.20 -5.58 19.25
N PHE A 7 32.94 -5.61 18.82
CA PHE A 7 32.48 -4.94 17.61
C PHE A 7 31.94 -3.58 18.03
N ASP A 8 32.69 -2.51 17.76
CA ASP A 8 32.25 -1.14 18.02
C ASP A 8 31.41 -0.64 16.84
N PHE A 9 30.16 -0.28 17.13
CA PHE A 9 29.24 0.28 16.15
C PHE A 9 29.43 1.80 16.13
N ALA A 10 30.19 2.28 15.16
CA ALA A 10 30.29 3.72 14.92
C ALA A 10 28.90 4.26 14.48
N PRO A 11 28.43 5.38 15.04
CA PRO A 11 27.15 5.97 14.65
C PRO A 11 27.20 6.46 13.20
N LEU A 12 26.15 6.15 12.44
CA LEU A 12 26.00 6.54 11.04
C LEU A 12 25.93 8.08 10.91
N PRO A 13 26.58 8.67 9.89
CA PRO A 13 26.51 10.10 9.66
C PRO A 13 25.09 10.52 9.26
N LEU A 14 24.56 11.53 9.95
CA LEU A 14 23.28 12.17 9.62
C LEU A 14 23.51 13.11 8.43
N VAL A 15 22.97 12.74 7.27
CA VAL A 15 22.91 13.64 6.10
C VAL A 15 21.75 14.63 6.32
N PRO A 16 21.97 15.94 6.21
CA PRO A 16 20.90 16.93 6.37
C PRO A 16 19.94 16.90 5.18
N ASP A 17 18.64 16.99 5.47
CA ASP A 17 17.55 17.10 4.49
C ASP A 17 17.80 18.28 3.54
N THR A 18 17.86 17.99 2.25
CA THR A 18 17.97 19.00 1.20
C THR A 18 16.55 19.47 0.87
N GLN A 19 16.22 20.70 1.25
CA GLN A 19 15.06 21.43 0.71
C GLN A 19 15.31 21.71 -0.77
N GLU A 20 14.44 21.24 -1.65
CA GLU A 20 14.31 21.74 -3.02
C GLU A 20 12.94 22.41 -3.17
N ASP A 21 13.00 23.73 -3.34
CA ASP A 21 11.91 24.65 -3.66
C ASP A 21 11.29 24.35 -5.04
N GLU A 22 9.98 24.60 -5.16
CA GLU A 22 9.15 24.38 -6.35
C GLU A 22 9.53 25.22 -7.59
N PRO A 23 8.93 24.90 -8.75
CA PRO A 23 8.00 25.90 -9.27
C PRO A 23 6.64 25.37 -9.79
N VAL A 24 5.61 26.08 -9.33
CA VAL A 24 4.23 26.24 -9.82
C VAL A 24 4.01 26.01 -11.34
N VAL A 25 3.11 25.09 -11.69
CA VAL A 25 2.40 25.04 -12.98
C VAL A 25 0.89 24.98 -12.77
N THR A 26 0.19 25.78 -13.56
CA THR A 26 -1.20 26.24 -13.49
C THR A 26 -2.31 25.19 -13.78
N LYS A 27 -3.31 25.15 -12.89
CA LYS A 27 -4.77 24.86 -13.03
C LYS A 27 -5.33 23.77 -13.99
N ALA A 28 -5.89 22.74 -13.34
CA ALA A 28 -7.23 22.08 -13.47
C ALA A 28 -7.44 20.90 -14.46
N PRO A 29 -8.41 19.97 -14.23
CA PRO A 29 -9.31 19.78 -13.07
C PRO A 29 -9.19 18.40 -12.36
N ALA A 30 -9.50 18.43 -11.06
CA ALA A 30 -9.92 17.34 -10.17
C ALA A 30 -9.86 15.87 -10.68
N THR A 31 -8.70 15.24 -10.56
CA THR A 31 -8.63 13.78 -10.40
C THR A 31 -8.71 13.52 -8.90
N ALA A 32 -9.71 12.74 -8.49
CA ALA A 32 -9.97 12.37 -7.10
C ALA A 32 -8.67 12.12 -6.34
N GLU A 33 -8.50 12.84 -5.22
CA GLU A 33 -7.44 12.60 -4.25
C GLU A 33 -7.48 11.11 -3.90
N VAL A 34 -6.54 10.35 -4.49
CA VAL A 34 -6.22 9.00 -4.05
C VAL A 34 -5.70 9.20 -2.64
N ALA A 35 -6.57 8.98 -1.66
CA ALA A 35 -6.21 9.04 -0.25
C ALA A 35 -4.90 8.28 -0.09
N ASP A 36 -3.83 9.00 0.25
CA ASP A 36 -2.48 8.46 0.47
C ASP A 36 -2.47 7.71 1.80
N GLY A 37 -3.26 6.64 1.83
CA GLY A 37 -3.36 5.71 2.93
C GLY A 37 -2.26 4.68 2.80
N ALA A 38 -1.63 4.34 3.94
CA ALA A 38 -0.62 3.30 3.99
C ALA A 38 -1.09 2.03 3.25
N PRO A 39 -0.23 1.39 2.43
CA PRO A 39 -0.62 0.25 1.62
C PRO A 39 -1.10 -0.91 2.51
N THR A 40 -2.29 -1.43 2.21
CA THR A 40 -2.82 -2.61 2.89
C THR A 40 -2.20 -3.86 2.31
N LYS A 41 -1.49 -4.65 3.14
CA LYS A 41 -0.95 -5.95 2.73
C LYS A 41 -2.08 -6.97 2.70
N VAL A 42 -2.23 -7.65 1.57
CA VAL A 42 -3.23 -8.70 1.37
C VAL A 42 -2.52 -9.98 0.92
N THR A 43 -2.91 -11.10 1.49
CA THR A 43 -2.44 -12.45 1.14
C THR A 43 -3.61 -13.24 0.56
N PHE A 44 -3.41 -13.89 -0.57
CA PHE A 44 -4.42 -14.72 -1.23
C PHE A 44 -3.76 -15.96 -1.84
N ASP A 45 -4.54 -17.02 -1.98
CA ASP A 45 -4.10 -18.23 -2.69
C ASP A 45 -4.18 -17.98 -4.20
N CYS A 46 -3.11 -18.29 -4.91
CA CYS A 46 -3.00 -18.11 -6.36
C CYS A 46 -2.62 -19.43 -7.01
N ASP A 47 -3.25 -19.74 -8.14
CA ASP A 47 -2.89 -20.92 -8.92
C ASP A 47 -1.45 -20.82 -9.44
N PHE A 48 -0.75 -21.96 -9.45
CA PHE A 48 0.66 -22.03 -9.81
C PHE A 48 0.89 -21.56 -11.26
N VAL A 49 0.05 -22.02 -12.18
CA VAL A 49 0.14 -21.67 -13.61
C VAL A 49 -0.02 -20.16 -13.82
N LEU A 50 -0.99 -19.55 -13.12
CA LEU A 50 -1.20 -18.11 -13.18
C LEU A 50 0.01 -17.34 -12.63
N MET A 51 0.60 -17.82 -11.53
CA MET A 51 1.77 -17.20 -10.91
C MET A 51 3.01 -17.26 -11.82
N GLU A 52 3.18 -18.35 -12.57
CA GLU A 52 4.27 -18.48 -13.56
C GLU A 52 4.07 -17.51 -14.73
N ASN A 53 2.87 -17.46 -15.32
CA ASN A 53 2.56 -16.53 -16.40
C ASN A 53 2.77 -15.05 -15.98
N MET A 54 2.42 -14.71 -14.74
CA MET A 54 2.65 -13.37 -14.21
C MET A 54 4.14 -13.04 -14.04
N LYS A 55 4.98 -14.02 -13.70
CA LYS A 55 6.43 -13.82 -13.61
C LYS A 55 7.03 -13.57 -14.98
N ASP A 56 6.63 -14.36 -15.96
CA ASP A 56 7.11 -14.20 -17.34
C ASP A 56 6.69 -12.84 -17.89
N TYR A 57 5.41 -12.48 -17.76
CA TYR A 57 4.92 -11.16 -18.17
C TYR A 57 5.66 -10.02 -17.47
N GLY A 58 5.88 -10.11 -16.16
CA GLY A 58 6.64 -9.11 -15.41
C GLY A 58 8.10 -9.00 -15.84
N TYR A 59 8.72 -10.11 -16.24
CA TYR A 59 10.08 -10.11 -16.77
C TYR A 59 10.16 -9.39 -18.13
N TRP A 60 9.20 -9.64 -19.02
CA TRP A 60 9.18 -9.03 -20.36
C TRP A 60 8.82 -7.54 -20.35
N GLU A 61 7.84 -7.15 -19.55
CA GLU A 61 7.35 -5.76 -19.48
C GLU A 61 8.12 -4.91 -18.46
N GLY A 62 9.01 -5.51 -17.66
CA GLY A 62 9.72 -4.81 -16.59
C GLY A 62 8.81 -4.36 -15.45
N LEU A 63 7.69 -5.04 -15.23
CA LEU A 63 6.68 -4.72 -14.23
C LEU A 63 6.80 -5.62 -13.00
N THR A 64 6.46 -5.09 -11.83
CA THR A 64 6.37 -5.91 -10.63
C THR A 64 5.07 -6.71 -10.62
N GLN A 65 5.08 -7.88 -9.98
CA GLN A 65 3.86 -8.68 -9.77
C GLN A 65 2.72 -7.86 -9.15
N LYS A 66 3.07 -6.94 -8.24
CA LYS A 66 2.13 -6.04 -7.57
C LYS A 66 1.44 -5.12 -8.58
N ASP A 67 2.19 -4.52 -9.49
CA ASP A 67 1.65 -3.56 -10.45
C ASP A 67 0.71 -4.24 -11.44
N ILE A 68 1.11 -5.42 -11.93
CA ILE A 68 0.29 -6.27 -12.80
C ILE A 68 -1.06 -6.58 -12.12
N ILE A 69 -1.05 -6.98 -10.85
CA ILE A 69 -2.30 -7.27 -10.10
C ILE A 69 -3.15 -6.02 -9.98
N ILE A 70 -2.55 -4.89 -9.58
CA ILE A 70 -3.30 -3.65 -9.35
C ILE A 70 -3.96 -3.15 -10.63
N GLU A 71 -3.23 -3.17 -11.75
CA GLU A 71 -3.75 -2.75 -13.05
C GLU A 71 -4.86 -3.68 -13.53
N SER A 72 -4.66 -5.00 -13.41
CA SER A 72 -5.68 -6.00 -13.74
C SER A 72 -6.97 -5.80 -12.93
N LEU A 73 -6.84 -5.55 -11.63
CA LEU A 73 -7.98 -5.30 -10.74
C LEU A 73 -8.69 -3.99 -11.09
N LYS A 74 -7.93 -2.92 -11.39
CA LYS A 74 -8.50 -1.65 -11.84
C LYS A 74 -9.35 -1.84 -13.09
N LEU A 75 -8.82 -2.52 -14.11
CA LEU A 75 -9.55 -2.83 -15.34
C LEU A 75 -10.78 -3.69 -15.07
N TYR A 76 -10.66 -4.73 -14.24
CA TYR A 76 -11.77 -5.62 -13.93
C TYR A 76 -12.93 -4.92 -13.19
N PHE A 77 -12.64 -3.93 -12.34
CA PHE A 77 -13.65 -3.19 -11.59
C PHE A 77 -14.20 -1.96 -12.32
N GLN A 78 -13.64 -1.55 -13.46
CA GLN A 78 -14.15 -0.41 -14.24
C GLN A 78 -15.60 -0.62 -14.67
N ASP A 79 -15.92 -1.82 -15.14
CA ASP A 79 -17.25 -2.12 -15.70
C ASP A 79 -18.22 -2.74 -14.69
N LYS A 80 -17.83 -2.87 -13.42
CA LYS A 80 -18.61 -3.56 -12.40
C LYS A 80 -19.18 -2.60 -11.38
N GLU A 81 -20.50 -2.53 -11.31
CA GLU A 81 -21.17 -1.84 -10.21
C GLU A 81 -21.01 -2.66 -8.92
N ILE A 82 -20.17 -2.15 -8.02
CA ILE A 82 -20.01 -2.72 -6.68
C ILE A 82 -21.28 -2.41 -5.91
N ARG A 83 -22.12 -3.44 -5.69
CA ARG A 83 -23.31 -3.30 -4.84
C ARG A 83 -22.90 -2.73 -3.48
N PRO A 84 -23.61 -1.70 -2.97
CA PRO A 84 -23.25 -1.10 -1.71
C PRO A 84 -23.31 -2.14 -0.59
N ARG A 85 -22.34 -2.07 0.32
CA ARG A 85 -22.33 -2.92 1.51
C ARG A 85 -23.67 -2.72 2.25
N PRO A 86 -24.42 -3.79 2.56
CA PRO A 86 -25.70 -3.66 3.25
C PRO A 86 -25.58 -2.89 4.57
N ASP A 87 -26.50 -1.95 4.82
CA ASP A 87 -26.45 -1.05 5.99
C ASP A 87 -26.44 -1.79 7.33
N LYS A 88 -27.06 -2.98 7.37
CA LYS A 88 -27.07 -3.87 8.54
C LYS A 88 -25.66 -4.26 9.02
N ILE A 89 -24.66 -4.29 8.12
CA ILE A 89 -23.28 -4.66 8.42
C ILE A 89 -22.44 -3.42 8.73
N ARG A 90 -22.68 -2.31 8.01
CA ARG A 90 -21.99 -1.04 8.21
C ARG A 90 -22.25 -0.47 9.61
N ASN A 91 -23.49 -0.54 10.08
CA ASN A 91 -23.90 -0.01 11.38
C ASN A 91 -23.93 -1.07 12.49
N ARG A 92 -23.33 -2.25 12.27
CA ARG A 92 -23.25 -3.27 13.31
C ARG A 92 -22.49 -2.69 14.50
N THR A 93 -23.20 -2.47 15.59
CA THR A 93 -22.60 -2.02 16.85
C THR A 93 -21.46 -2.98 17.20
N LYS A 94 -20.25 -2.44 17.38
CA LYS A 94 -19.11 -3.21 17.87
C LYS A 94 -19.38 -3.56 19.33
N VAL A 95 -20.12 -4.65 19.53
CA VAL A 95 -20.34 -5.24 20.85
C VAL A 95 -18.99 -5.66 21.44
N GLY A 96 -18.74 -5.30 22.70
CA GLY A 96 -17.53 -5.68 23.43
C GLY A 96 -16.35 -4.71 23.37
N ARG A 97 -16.41 -3.60 22.60
CA ARG A 97 -15.38 -2.55 22.69
C ARG A 97 -15.84 -1.42 23.61
N LYS A 98 -15.14 -1.22 24.74
CA LYS A 98 -15.32 -0.03 25.60
C LYS A 98 -15.12 1.22 24.72
N PRO A 99 -16.00 2.23 24.80
CA PRO A 99 -15.80 3.48 24.07
C PRO A 99 -14.49 4.12 24.53
N LYS A 100 -13.66 4.53 23.57
CA LYS A 100 -12.43 5.25 23.84
C LYS A 100 -12.85 6.62 24.36
N SER A 101 -12.56 6.89 25.63
CA SER A 101 -12.92 8.15 26.29
C SER A 101 -12.31 9.32 25.51
N THR A 102 -13.12 9.99 24.71
CA THR A 102 -12.81 11.33 24.20
C THR A 102 -13.09 12.30 25.34
N LEU A 103 -12.08 12.52 26.18
CA LEU A 103 -12.05 13.68 27.07
C LEU A 103 -11.92 14.92 26.16
N VAL A 104 -12.99 15.72 26.16
CA VAL A 104 -12.99 17.13 25.77
C VAL A 104 -12.58 17.95 26.98
#